data_AF-A0A535QK52-F1
#
_entry.id   AF-A0A535QK52-F1
#
_cell.length_a   1.000
_cell.length_b   1.000
_cell.length_c   1.000
_cell.angle_alpha   90.00
_cell.angle_beta   90.00
_cell.angle_gamma   90.00
#
_symmetry.space_group_name_H-M   'P 1'
#
loop_
_entity.id
_entity.type
_entity.pdbx_description
1 polymer ?
#
loop_
_entity_poly.entity_id
_entity_poly.type
_entity_poly.pdbx_seq_one_letter_code
_entity_poly.pdbx_strand_id
1 'polypeptide(L)'
;MRRGPGAEQFMTSSLPLLLASASPRRRQIMALLGLDFITAATSTDEEAIADNFRGPLEELAQWLAKHKAAAALALPEAQGRTVITADTTVLLDEQVLGKPRNKAHARELLLTLRGRWHHVVTGIAVSGLIDGQRKMRGASCITPVL
;
A
#
# COMPACT_ATOMS: atom_id res chain seq x y z
N MET A 1 18.49 -41.84 18.18
CA MET A 1 18.63 -41.62 16.72
C MET A 1 17.27 -41.28 16.15
N ARG A 2 17.04 -39.99 15.85
CA ARG A 2 16.07 -39.40 14.89
C ARG A 2 16.01 -37.89 15.21
N ARG A 3 16.90 -37.12 14.57
CA ARG A 3 16.85 -35.65 14.54
C ARG A 3 15.65 -35.27 13.67
N GLY A 4 14.66 -34.58 14.24
CA GLY A 4 13.60 -33.93 13.48
C GLY A 4 14.16 -32.74 12.69
N PRO A 5 13.55 -32.37 11.54
CA PRO A 5 14.07 -31.31 10.69
C PRO A 5 13.97 -29.99 11.45
N GLY A 6 15.09 -29.26 11.52
CA GLY A 6 15.13 -27.95 12.14
C GLY A 6 14.14 -27.05 11.43
N ALA A 7 13.22 -26.48 12.21
CA ALA A 7 12.58 -25.25 11.81
C ALA A 7 13.72 -24.27 11.54
N GLU A 8 13.91 -23.91 10.26
CA GLU A 8 14.74 -22.78 9.90
C GLU A 8 14.21 -21.59 10.70
N GLN A 9 14.91 -21.28 11.79
CA GLN A 9 14.76 -20.02 12.48
C GLN A 9 15.21 -18.99 11.45
N PHE A 10 14.26 -18.46 10.68
CA PHE A 10 14.44 -17.18 10.04
C PHE A 10 14.94 -16.28 11.16
N MET A 11 16.18 -15.80 11.05
CA MET A 11 16.66 -14.73 11.89
C MET A 11 15.80 -13.52 11.55
N THR A 12 14.63 -13.43 12.19
CA THR A 12 13.85 -12.22 12.26
C THR A 12 14.64 -11.30 13.18
N SER A 13 15.67 -10.66 12.61
CA SER A 13 15.96 -9.29 12.98
C SER A 13 14.63 -8.58 12.83
N SER A 14 13.91 -8.43 13.95
CA SER A 14 12.61 -7.78 14.01
C SER A 14 12.85 -6.30 13.80
N LEU A 15 13.13 -5.91 12.56
CA LEU A 15 13.18 -4.51 12.16
C LEU A 15 11.81 -3.95 12.53
N PRO A 16 11.75 -2.99 13.46
CA PRO A 16 10.47 -2.48 13.94
C PRO A 16 9.73 -1.87 12.74
N LEU A 17 8.47 -2.28 12.56
CA LEU A 17 7.67 -1.90 11.40
C LEU A 17 6.74 -0.72 11.74
N LEU A 18 6.61 0.20 10.78
CA LEU A 18 5.58 1.23 10.75
C LEU A 18 4.66 0.98 9.55
N LEU A 19 3.40 0.65 9.82
CA LEU A 19 2.35 0.70 8.80
C LEU A 19 1.88 2.15 8.67
N ALA A 20 2.36 2.85 7.64
CA ALA A 20 2.00 4.22 7.36
C ALA A 20 0.68 4.32 6.58
N SER A 21 -0.41 3.89 7.23
CA SER A 21 -1.75 3.89 6.63
C SER A 21 -2.86 4.09 7.67
N ALA A 22 -3.84 4.92 7.33
CA ALA A 22 -5.08 5.09 8.10
C ALA A 22 -6.12 3.99 7.84
N SER A 23 -5.90 3.10 6.86
CA SER A 23 -6.89 2.09 6.46
C SER A 23 -7.04 0.96 7.51
N PRO A 24 -8.23 0.76 8.09
CA PRO A 24 -8.47 -0.33 9.03
C PRO A 24 -8.24 -1.72 8.40
N ARG A 25 -8.56 -1.87 7.11
CA ARG A 25 -8.38 -3.13 6.38
C ARG A 25 -6.89 -3.48 6.23
N ARG A 26 -6.03 -2.50 5.97
CA ARG A 26 -4.58 -2.75 5.85
C ARG A 26 -3.97 -3.15 7.20
N ARG A 27 -4.45 -2.54 8.30
CA ARG A 27 -4.08 -2.96 9.66
C ARG A 27 -4.48 -4.40 9.94
N GLN A 28 -5.68 -4.80 9.55
CA GLN A 28 -6.15 -6.19 9.68
C GLN A 28 -5.28 -7.15 8.87
N ILE A 29 -4.97 -6.83 7.61
CA ILE A 29 -4.11 -7.68 6.76
C ILE A 29 -2.72 -7.83 7.39
N MET A 30 -2.09 -6.73 7.84
CA MET A 30 -0.78 -6.78 8.49
C MET A 30 -0.79 -7.63 9.77
N ALA A 31 -1.86 -7.54 10.57
CA ALA A 31 -2.01 -8.36 11.78
C ALA A 31 -2.18 -9.85 11.44
N LEU A 32 -2.89 -10.18 10.36
CA LEU A 32 -3.05 -11.57 9.89
C LEU A 32 -1.72 -12.19 9.41
N LEU A 33 -0.76 -11.36 8.97
CA LEU A 33 0.59 -11.81 8.63
C LEU A 33 1.46 -12.12 9.86
N GLY A 34 0.95 -11.89 11.08
CA GLY A 34 1.70 -12.13 12.32
C GLY A 34 2.86 -11.17 12.54
N LEU A 35 2.81 -9.98 11.92
CA LEU A 35 3.86 -8.97 12.03
C LEU A 35 3.57 -8.03 13.21
N ASP A 36 4.60 -7.71 13.97
CA ASP A 36 4.55 -6.63 14.96
C ASP A 36 4.81 -5.28 14.29
N PHE A 37 3.88 -4.33 14.44
CA PHE A 37 3.99 -3.01 13.84
C PHE A 37 3.24 -1.95 14.65
N ILE A 38 3.65 -0.70 14.48
CA ILE A 38 2.87 0.47 14.89
C ILE A 38 2.22 1.13 13.68
N THR A 39 1.24 2.00 13.90
CA THR A 39 0.59 2.76 12.82
C THR A 39 0.70 4.26 13.05
N ALA A 40 1.07 5.00 12.02
CA ALA A 40 0.98 6.46 11.97
C ALA A 40 0.68 6.85 10.53
N ALA A 41 -0.31 7.71 10.29
CA ALA A 41 -0.68 8.09 8.94
C ALA A 41 -0.20 9.51 8.62
N THR A 42 0.32 9.71 7.42
CA THR A 42 0.51 11.05 6.87
C THR A 42 -0.76 11.49 6.15
N SER A 43 -1.13 12.75 6.29
CA SER A 43 -2.05 13.38 5.35
C SER A 43 -1.26 13.72 4.08
N THR A 44 -1.67 13.17 2.95
CA THR A 44 -1.06 13.46 1.65
C THR A 44 -2.18 13.71 0.67
N ASP A 45 -2.05 14.77 -0.12
CA ASP A 45 -3.00 15.08 -1.19
C ASP A 45 -2.80 14.09 -2.35
N GLU A 46 -3.56 13.00 -2.31
CA GLU A 46 -3.47 11.91 -3.30
C GLU A 46 -3.88 12.37 -4.70
N GLU A 47 -4.83 13.30 -4.81
CA GLU A 47 -5.33 13.82 -6.08
C GLU A 47 -4.25 14.67 -6.75
N ALA A 48 -3.64 15.60 -6.02
CA ALA A 48 -2.54 16.41 -6.53
C ALA A 48 -1.32 15.57 -6.97
N ILE A 49 -1.03 14.45 -6.30
CA ILE A 49 0.06 13.54 -6.72
C ILE A 49 -0.33 12.78 -7.99
N ALA A 50 -1.58 12.31 -8.08
CA ALA A 50 -2.08 11.60 -9.25
C ALA A 50 -2.09 12.51 -10.49
N ASP A 51 -2.42 13.79 -10.34
CA ASP A 51 -2.43 14.77 -11.43
C ASP A 51 -1.05 15.03 -12.04
N ASN A 52 0.02 14.72 -11.31
CA ASN A 52 1.40 14.81 -11.79
C ASN A 52 1.93 13.51 -12.41
N PHE A 53 1.17 12.41 -12.32
CA PHE A 53 1.56 11.13 -12.87
C PHE A 53 1.37 11.09 -14.40
N ARG A 54 2.36 10.53 -15.12
CA ARG A 54 2.38 10.46 -16.60
C ARG A 54 2.65 9.04 -17.13
N GLY A 55 2.67 8.04 -16.25
CA GLY A 55 2.92 6.66 -16.62
C GLY A 55 1.64 5.86 -16.90
N PRO A 56 1.77 4.53 -17.09
CA PRO A 56 0.63 3.63 -17.22
C PRO A 56 -0.26 3.65 -15.98
N LEU A 57 -1.59 3.61 -16.15
CA LEU A 57 -2.53 3.72 -15.02
C LEU A 57 -2.38 2.58 -14.00
N GLU A 58 -1.89 1.43 -14.43
CA GLU A 58 -1.56 0.26 -13.60
C GLU A 58 -0.40 0.54 -12.63
N GLU A 59 0.43 1.54 -12.91
CA GLU A 59 1.54 1.94 -12.05
C GLU A 59 1.15 3.06 -11.07
N LEU A 60 0.00 3.71 -11.26
CA LEU A 60 -0.45 4.84 -10.44
C LEU A 60 -0.51 4.50 -8.96
N ALA A 61 -1.05 3.32 -8.60
CA ALA A 61 -1.15 2.90 -7.21
C ALA A 61 0.26 2.74 -6.58
N GLN A 62 1.23 2.22 -7.32
CA GLN A 62 2.61 2.10 -6.83
C GLN A 62 3.27 3.49 -6.71
N TRP A 63 3.01 4.37 -7.66
CA TRP A 63 3.48 5.76 -7.62
C TRP A 63 2.99 6.49 -6.37
N LEU A 64 1.68 6.41 -6.08
CA LEU A 64 1.06 6.99 -4.88
C LEU A 64 1.63 6.36 -3.61
N ALA A 65 1.81 5.04 -3.57
CA ALA A 65 2.41 4.36 -2.43
C ALA A 65 3.84 4.86 -2.15
N LYS A 66 4.67 5.04 -3.19
CA LYS A 66 6.03 5.58 -3.04
C LYS A 66 6.04 7.02 -2.53
N HIS A 67 5.13 7.87 -3.00
CA HIS A 67 5.01 9.25 -2.51
C HIS A 67 4.63 9.29 -1.02
N LYS A 68 3.65 8.46 -0.63
CA LYS A 68 3.30 8.28 0.78
C LYS A 68 4.49 7.78 1.59
N ALA A 69 5.28 6.85 1.07
CA ALA A 69 6.47 6.36 1.76
C ALA A 69 7.51 7.46 1.98
N ALA A 70 7.72 8.32 0.98
CA ALA A 70 8.62 9.47 1.10
C ALA A 70 8.16 10.45 2.18
N ALA A 71 6.86 10.78 2.21
CA ALA A 71 6.28 11.64 3.24
C ALA A 71 6.34 10.99 4.63
N ALA A 72 6.01 9.70 4.73
CA ALA A 72 5.98 8.95 5.98
C ALA A 72 7.36 8.81 6.63
N LEU A 73 8.46 8.82 5.87
CA LEU A 73 9.81 8.82 6.41
C LEU A 73 10.17 10.10 7.19
N ALA A 74 9.36 11.17 7.10
CA ALA A 74 9.54 12.38 7.91
C ALA A 74 8.85 12.29 9.28
N LEU A 75 8.04 11.24 9.52
CA LEU A 75 7.36 11.04 10.79
C LEU A 75 8.35 10.66 11.90
N PRO A 76 8.18 11.16 13.14
CA PRO A 76 8.94 10.70 14.30
C PRO A 76 8.87 9.18 14.49
N GLU A 77 7.69 8.59 14.23
CA GLU A 77 7.44 7.15 14.36
C GLU A 77 8.27 6.33 13.37
N ALA A 78 8.66 6.91 12.23
CA ALA A 78 9.46 6.23 11.22
C ALA A 78 10.93 6.09 11.62
N GLN A 79 11.40 6.81 12.65
CA GLN A 79 12.79 6.75 13.09
C GLN A 79 13.19 5.34 13.52
N GLY A 80 14.21 4.80 12.86
CA GLY A 80 14.70 3.44 13.11
C GLY A 80 13.77 2.32 12.64
N ARG A 81 12.70 2.63 11.89
CA ARG A 81 11.69 1.65 11.44
C ARG A 81 11.70 1.45 9.94
N THR A 82 11.28 0.26 9.53
CA THR A 82 10.87 0.02 8.15
C THR A 82 9.44 0.50 7.97
N VAL A 83 9.22 1.39 7.01
CA VAL A 83 7.93 1.99 6.70
C VAL A 83 7.28 1.24 5.57
N ILE A 84 6.01 0.88 5.75
CA ILE A 84 5.18 0.23 4.74
C ILE A 84 4.01 1.16 4.42
N THR A 85 3.86 1.52 3.15
CA THR A 85 2.71 2.25 2.63
C THR A 85 2.04 1.48 1.51
N ALA A 86 0.77 1.79 1.27
CA ALA A 86 0.03 1.20 0.18
C ALA A 86 -1.03 2.17 -0.34
N ASP A 87 -1.34 2.01 -1.62
CA ASP A 87 -2.45 2.69 -2.30
C ASP A 87 -3.24 1.70 -3.16
N THR A 88 -4.47 2.07 -3.50
CA THR A 88 -5.38 1.21 -4.24
C THR A 88 -6.21 2.04 -5.22
N THR A 89 -6.10 1.72 -6.50
CA THR A 89 -6.88 2.33 -7.58
C THR A 89 -7.77 1.28 -8.24
N VAL A 90 -8.89 1.73 -8.82
CA VAL A 90 -9.80 0.87 -9.59
C VAL A 90 -9.79 1.37 -11.03
N LEU A 91 -9.50 0.48 -11.98
CA LEU A 91 -9.46 0.78 -13.41
C LEU A 91 -10.66 0.15 -14.10
N LEU A 92 -11.43 0.96 -14.81
CA LEU A 92 -12.55 0.53 -15.66
C LEU A 92 -12.43 1.26 -17.01
N ASP A 93 -12.45 0.51 -18.11
CA ASP A 93 -12.29 1.04 -19.48
C ASP A 93 -11.14 2.08 -19.61
N GLU A 94 -9.95 1.73 -19.13
CA GLU A 94 -8.77 2.62 -19.19
C GLU A 94 -8.91 3.93 -18.39
N GLN A 95 -9.83 3.99 -17.42
CA GLN A 95 -10.00 5.14 -16.53
C GLN A 95 -9.87 4.74 -15.07
N VAL A 96 -9.29 5.63 -14.27
CA VAL A 96 -9.25 5.49 -12.81
C VAL A 96 -10.60 5.94 -12.25
N LEU A 97 -11.30 5.04 -11.57
CA LEU A 97 -12.48 5.38 -10.78
C LEU A 97 -12.02 5.99 -9.45
N GLY A 98 -12.32 7.28 -9.28
CA GLY A 98 -12.03 8.02 -8.07
C GLY A 98 -12.88 7.60 -6.86
N LYS A 99 -12.57 8.17 -5.69
CA LYS A 99 -13.35 7.93 -4.48
C LYS A 99 -14.74 8.59 -4.60
N PRO A 100 -15.80 7.96 -4.07
CA PRO A 100 -17.12 8.57 -4.10
C PRO A 100 -17.18 9.81 -3.20
N ARG A 101 -17.49 10.96 -3.80
CA ARG A 101 -17.79 12.22 -3.08
C ARG A 101 -18.96 12.13 -2.09
N ASN A 102 -19.95 11.27 -2.34
CA ASN A 102 -21.12 11.09 -1.48
C ASN A 102 -21.82 9.74 -1.76
N LYS A 103 -22.88 9.42 -1.00
CA LYS A 103 -23.62 8.15 -1.13
C LYS A 103 -24.26 7.95 -2.50
N ALA A 104 -24.79 9.00 -3.12
CA ALA A 104 -25.40 8.91 -4.45
C ALA A 104 -24.35 8.57 -5.50
N HIS A 105 -23.20 9.25 -5.47
CA HIS A 105 -22.06 8.94 -6.35
C HIS A 105 -21.50 7.54 -6.08
N ALA A 106 -21.44 7.09 -4.83
CA ALA A 106 -21.07 5.70 -4.52
C ALA A 106 -22.00 4.69 -5.19
N ARG A 107 -23.33 4.95 -5.17
CA ARG A 107 -24.30 4.10 -5.87
C ARG A 107 -24.07 4.12 -7.39
N GLU A 108 -23.80 5.28 -7.96
CA GLU A 108 -23.46 5.41 -9.39
C GLU A 108 -22.21 4.61 -9.75
N LEU A 109 -21.11 4.78 -9.00
CA LEU A 109 -19.86 4.03 -9.22
C LEU A 109 -20.11 2.51 -9.13
N LEU A 110 -20.84 2.04 -8.12
CA LEU A 110 -21.15 0.62 -7.96
C LEU A 110 -22.03 0.07 -9.08
N LEU A 111 -23.00 0.85 -9.57
CA LEU A 111 -23.82 0.45 -10.72
C LEU A 111 -22.99 0.41 -12.01
N THR A 112 -22.06 1.35 -12.18
CA THR A 112 -21.14 1.38 -13.32
C THR A 112 -20.20 0.17 -13.35
N LEU A 113 -19.83 -0.38 -12.19
CA LEU A 113 -19.01 -1.60 -12.07
C LEU A 113 -19.80 -2.90 -12.28
N ARG A 114 -21.13 -2.88 -12.11
CA ARG A 114 -21.95 -4.09 -12.06
C ARG A 114 -21.88 -4.90 -13.35
N GLY A 115 -21.45 -6.16 -13.25
CA GLY A 115 -21.42 -7.09 -14.38
C GLY A 115 -20.38 -6.73 -15.43
N ARG A 116 -19.36 -5.97 -15.02
CA ARG A 116 -18.32 -5.45 -15.90
C ARG A 116 -16.96 -5.74 -15.29
N TRP A 117 -16.11 -6.36 -16.09
CA TRP A 117 -14.72 -6.57 -15.71
C TRP A 117 -14.04 -5.22 -15.46
N HIS A 118 -13.35 -5.15 -14.33
CA HIS A 118 -12.53 -4.03 -13.93
C HIS A 118 -11.30 -4.57 -13.20
N HIS A 119 -10.28 -3.72 -13.05
CA HIS A 119 -9.05 -4.09 -12.37
C HIS A 119 -8.92 -3.32 -11.08
N VAL A 120 -8.72 -4.03 -9.97
CA VAL A 120 -8.29 -3.42 -8.71
C VAL A 120 -6.76 -3.53 -8.66
N VAL A 121 -6.10 -2.38 -8.64
CA VAL A 121 -4.65 -2.29 -8.57
C VAL A 121 -4.26 -1.88 -7.16
N THR A 122 -3.43 -2.68 -6.50
CA THR A 122 -2.82 -2.31 -5.21
C THR A 122 -1.34 -2.10 -5.41
N GLY A 123 -0.87 -0.91 -5.09
CA GLY A 123 0.54 -0.57 -5.03
C GLY A 123 1.02 -0.55 -3.59
N ILE A 124 2.21 -1.08 -3.34
CA ILE A 124 2.88 -1.03 -2.05
C ILE A 124 4.25 -0.39 -2.19
N ALA A 125 4.72 0.27 -1.15
CA ALA A 125 6.10 0.70 -1.02
C ALA A 125 6.64 0.38 0.37
N VAL A 126 7.87 -0.11 0.39
CA VAL A 126 8.64 -0.39 1.60
C VAL A 126 9.86 0.50 1.59
N SER A 127 10.05 1.28 2.64
CA SER A 127 11.18 2.19 2.76
C SER A 127 11.83 2.14 4.14
N GLY A 128 13.10 2.53 4.22
CA GLY A 128 13.85 2.56 5.47
C GLY A 128 15.28 3.05 5.27
N LEU A 129 16.00 3.17 6.39
CA LEU A 129 17.43 3.43 6.39
C LEU A 129 18.17 2.10 6.51
N ILE A 130 18.99 1.78 5.51
CA ILE A 130 19.86 0.60 5.49
C ILE A 130 21.27 1.11 5.25
N ASP A 131 22.17 0.84 6.20
CA ASP A 131 23.57 1.32 6.18
C ASP A 131 23.68 2.84 6.06
N GLY A 132 22.79 3.57 6.75
CA GLY A 132 22.73 5.04 6.71
C GLY A 132 22.14 5.60 5.41
N GLN A 133 21.77 4.77 4.44
CA GLN A 133 21.18 5.20 3.17
C GLN A 133 19.68 4.93 3.13
N ARG A 134 18.91 5.89 2.62
CA ARG A 134 17.48 5.68 2.34
C ARG A 134 17.34 4.70 1.18
N LYS A 135 16.69 3.58 1.44
CA LYS A 135 16.30 2.62 0.41
C LYS A 135 14.78 2.55 0.34
N MET A 136 14.27 2.42 -0.87
CA MET A 136 12.85 2.25 -1.15
C MET A 136 12.67 1.20 -2.23
N ARG A 137 11.72 0.30 -2.03
CA ARG A 137 11.24 -0.65 -3.04
C ARG A 137 9.74 -0.52 -3.16
N GLY A 138 9.22 -0.67 -4.37
CA GLY A 138 7.79 -0.72 -4.62
C GLY A 138 7.43 -1.98 -5.40
N ALA A 139 6.20 -2.41 -5.25
CA ALA A 139 5.59 -3.46 -6.06
C ALA A 139 4.11 -3.14 -6.26
N SER A 140 3.51 -3.68 -7.30
CA SER A 140 2.07 -3.63 -7.53
C SER A 140 1.51 -5.00 -7.87
N CYS A 141 0.22 -5.15 -7.61
CA CYS A 141 -0.57 -6.32 -7.98
C CYS A 141 -1.87 -5.83 -8.64
N ILE A 142 -2.25 -6.46 -9.74
CA ILE A 142 -3.47 -6.20 -10.49
C ILE A 142 -4.39 -7.39 -10.30
N THR A 143 -5.59 -7.15 -9.81
CA THR A 143 -6.61 -8.18 -9.61
C THR A 143 -7.81 -7.90 -10.49
N PRO A 144 -8.15 -8.76 -11.47
CA PRO A 144 -9.38 -8.62 -12.24
C PRO A 144 -10.59 -8.97 -11.37
N VAL A 145 -11.66 -8.19 -11.48
CA VAL A 145 -12.91 -8.32 -10.72
C VAL A 145 -14.09 -8.14 -11.66
N LEU A 146 -15.16 -8.92 -11.47
CA LEU A 146 -16.39 -8.90 -12.27
C LEU A 146 -17.59 -8.39 -11.46
#